data_AF-A0A258N9N7-F1
#
_entry.id   AF-A0A258N9N7-F1
#
_cell.length_a   1.000
_cell.length_b   1.000
_cell.length_c   1.000
_cell.angle_alpha   90.00
_cell.angle_beta   90.00
_cell.angle_gamma   90.00
#
_symmetry.space_group_name_H-M   'P 1'
#
loop_
_entity.id
_entity.type
_entity.pdbx_description
1 polymer ?
#
loop_
_entity_poly.entity_id
_entity_poly.type
_entity_poly.pdbx_seq_one_letter_code
_entity_poly.pdbx_strand_id
1 'polypeptide(L)'
;EEARKILRNAPGILLLDTREPGGYATPHEAAGEDATYISRLRDDPTVDNGIAFWCVSDNLRKGAALNAVQIAEVLINRKLITSRRKAA
;
A
#
# COMPACT_ATOMS: atom_id res chain seq x y z
N GLU A 1 -5.07 -18.49 0.36
CA GLU A 1 -5.86 -17.90 1.47
C GLU A 1 -5.02 -17.07 2.43
N GLU A 2 -3.85 -17.56 2.84
CA GLU A 2 -2.94 -16.83 3.73
C GLU A 2 -2.58 -15.42 3.22
N ALA A 3 -2.27 -15.28 1.94
CA ALA A 3 -1.99 -13.97 1.32
C ALA A 3 -3.15 -12.96 1.49
N ARG A 4 -4.41 -13.39 1.37
CA ARG A 4 -5.57 -12.53 1.62
C ARG A 4 -5.58 -12.03 3.05
N LYS A 5 -5.35 -12.92 4.01
CA LYS A 5 -5.32 -12.58 5.44
C LYS A 5 -4.20 -11.59 5.76
N ILE A 6 -3.01 -11.78 5.20
CA ILE A 6 -1.89 -10.85 5.38
C ILE A 6 -2.24 -9.48 4.82
N LEU A 7 -2.73 -9.42 3.58
CA LEU A 7 -3.06 -8.15 2.90
C LEU A 7 -4.21 -7.41 3.58
N ARG A 8 -5.23 -8.11 4.09
CA ARG A 8 -6.33 -7.48 4.85
C ARG A 8 -5.90 -6.87 6.17
N ASN A 9 -4.85 -7.41 6.79
CA ASN A 9 -4.34 -6.94 8.08
C ASN A 9 -3.18 -5.94 7.92
N ALA A 10 -2.68 -5.73 6.71
CA ALA A 10 -1.56 -4.84 6.43
C ALA A 10 -2.03 -3.37 6.52
N PRO A 11 -1.39 -2.53 7.36
CA PRO A 11 -1.76 -1.13 7.49
C PRO A 11 -1.65 -0.37 6.16
N GLY A 12 -2.69 0.39 5.82
CA GLY A 12 -2.74 1.20 4.59
C GLY A 12 -3.10 0.41 3.32
N ILE A 13 -3.32 -0.90 3.42
CA ILE A 13 -3.81 -1.73 2.32
C ILE A 13 -5.33 -1.93 2.45
N LEU A 14 -6.05 -1.75 1.34
CA LEU A 14 -7.45 -2.15 1.20
C LEU A 14 -7.56 -3.25 0.13
N LEU A 15 -8.00 -4.44 0.54
CA LEU A 15 -8.19 -5.57 -0.37
C LEU A 15 -9.62 -5.60 -0.91
N LEU A 16 -9.76 -5.43 -2.22
CA LEU A 16 -11.00 -5.61 -2.97
C LEU A 16 -11.00 -7.01 -3.62
N ASP A 17 -11.77 -7.93 -3.06
CA ASP A 17 -11.79 -9.34 -3.46
C ASP A 17 -13.17 -9.79 -4.01
N THR A 18 -13.96 -8.86 -4.55
CA THR A 18 -15.22 -9.21 -5.22
C THR A 18 -14.94 -9.65 -6.66
N ARG A 19 -15.40 -10.85 -7.02
CA ARG A 19 -15.26 -11.42 -8.38
C ARG A 19 -16.49 -11.12 -9.23
N GLU A 20 -16.84 -9.84 -9.30
CA GLU A 20 -17.96 -9.32 -10.10
C GLU A 20 -17.48 -8.27 -11.10
N PRO A 21 -18.26 -7.94 -12.14
CA PRO A 21 -17.92 -6.84 -13.05
C PRO A 21 -17.69 -5.54 -12.27
N GLY A 22 -16.54 -4.91 -12.47
CA GLY A 22 -16.15 -3.70 -11.72
C GLY A 22 -15.57 -3.95 -10.32
N GLY A 23 -15.39 -5.20 -9.89
CA GLY A 23 -14.82 -5.56 -8.57
C GLY A 23 -13.30 -5.32 -8.42
N TYR A 24 -12.76 -4.24 -8.99
CA TYR A 24 -11.35 -3.86 -8.87
C TYR A 24 -11.19 -2.34 -8.83
N ALA A 25 -10.18 -1.86 -8.10
CA ALA A 25 -9.91 -0.43 -8.02
C ALA A 25 -9.35 0.09 -9.35
N THR A 26 -9.81 1.27 -9.76
CA THR A 26 -9.26 2.01 -10.90
C THR A 26 -8.40 3.18 -10.44
N PRO A 27 -7.46 3.68 -11.27
CA PRO A 27 -6.69 4.88 -10.93
C PRO A 27 -7.54 6.11 -10.68
N HIS A 28 -8.71 6.21 -11.33
CA HIS A 28 -9.64 7.32 -11.12
C HIS A 28 -10.24 7.29 -9.71
N GLU A 29 -10.66 6.13 -9.23
CA GLU A 29 -11.21 5.96 -7.88
C GLU A 29 -10.15 6.10 -6.79
N ALA A 30 -8.90 5.74 -7.08
CA ALA A 30 -7.81 5.87 -6.12
C ALA A 30 -7.24 7.29 -6.02
N ALA A 31 -7.55 8.18 -6.97
CA ALA A 31 -7.03 9.54 -6.98
C ALA A 31 -7.56 10.34 -5.78
N GLY A 32 -6.66 10.98 -5.04
CA GLY A 32 -7.00 11.71 -3.83
C GLY A 32 -7.18 10.85 -2.57
N GLU A 33 -7.10 9.53 -2.68
CA GLU A 33 -7.19 8.61 -1.55
C GLU A 33 -5.80 8.28 -0.97
N ASP A 34 -5.77 8.00 0.32
CA ASP A 34 -4.52 7.70 1.05
C ASP A 34 -4.19 6.19 1.05
N ALA A 35 -5.16 5.35 0.69
CA ALA A 35 -5.03 3.90 0.69
C ALA A 35 -4.29 3.36 -0.55
N THR A 36 -3.67 2.19 -0.38
CA THR A 36 -3.23 1.34 -1.49
C THR A 36 -4.22 0.21 -1.68
N TYR A 37 -4.84 0.16 -2.85
CA TYR A 37 -5.84 -0.85 -3.18
C TYR A 37 -5.17 -2.05 -3.84
N ILE A 38 -5.50 -3.24 -3.34
CA ILE A 38 -5.17 -4.50 -3.99
C ILE A 38 -6.45 -5.13 -4.50
N SER A 39 -6.45 -5.62 -5.74
CA SER A 39 -7.59 -6.31 -6.34
C SER A 39 -7.14 -7.54 -7.13
N ARG A 40 -8.10 -8.38 -7.55
CA ARG A 40 -7.85 -9.50 -8.48
C ARG A 40 -6.76 -10.47 -8.01
N LEU A 41 -6.62 -10.63 -6.68
CA LEU A 41 -5.66 -11.51 -6.05
C LEU A 41 -5.96 -12.97 -6.41
N ARG A 42 -4.94 -13.66 -6.91
CA ARG A 42 -5.00 -15.06 -7.33
C ARG A 42 -3.61 -15.69 -7.29
N ASP A 43 -3.58 -17.01 -7.26
CA ASP A 43 -2.35 -17.75 -7.47
C ASP A 43 -1.93 -17.62 -8.95
N ASP A 44 -0.63 -17.47 -9.18
CA ASP A 44 -0.06 -17.46 -10.51
C ASP A 44 0.19 -18.91 -10.97
N PRO A 45 -0.37 -19.35 -12.11
CA PRO A 45 -0.23 -20.73 -12.56
C PRO A 45 1.10 -21.03 -13.26
N THR A 46 1.96 -20.03 -13.46
CA THR A 46 3.19 -20.14 -14.27
C THR A 46 4.45 -20.41 -13.47
N VAL A 47 4.44 -20.11 -12.17
CA VAL A 47 5.59 -20.27 -11.27
C VAL A 47 5.17 -20.81 -9.90
N ASP A 48 6.03 -21.64 -9.31
CA ASP A 48 5.81 -22.16 -7.96
C ASP A 48 5.75 -21.01 -6.94
N ASN A 49 4.73 -21.03 -6.07
CA ASN A 49 4.45 -20.00 -5.07
C ASN A 49 4.19 -18.59 -5.62
N GLY A 50 3.82 -18.47 -6.91
CA GLY A 50 3.49 -17.19 -7.51
C GLY A 50 2.13 -16.65 -7.08
N ILE A 51 2.05 -15.33 -6.90
CA ILE A 51 0.80 -14.61 -6.61
C ILE A 51 0.70 -13.43 -7.56
N ALA A 52 -0.44 -13.30 -8.24
CA ALA A 52 -0.74 -12.18 -9.11
C ALA A 52 -1.88 -11.33 -8.54
N PHE A 53 -1.73 -10.01 -8.62
CA PHE A 53 -2.74 -9.05 -8.18
C PHE A 53 -2.66 -7.74 -8.98
N TRP A 54 -3.68 -6.92 -8.81
CA TRP A 54 -3.79 -5.57 -9.33
C TRP A 54 -3.56 -4.58 -8.19
N CYS A 55 -2.67 -3.60 -8.37
CA CYS A 55 -2.28 -2.65 -7.33
C CYS A 55 -2.48 -1.22 -7.84
N VAL A 56 -3.23 -0.41 -7.09
CA VAL A 56 -3.53 0.98 -7.44
C VAL A 56 -3.45 1.87 -6.21
N SER A 57 -2.86 3.04 -6.36
CA SER A 57 -2.84 4.09 -5.34
C SER A 57 -2.58 5.44 -6.01
N ASP A 58 -2.89 6.53 -5.33
CA ASP A 58 -2.51 7.87 -5.77
C ASP A 58 -0.97 8.03 -5.69
N ASN A 59 -0.36 8.31 -6.86
CA ASN A 59 1.08 8.43 -7.00
C ASN A 59 1.66 9.72 -6.41
N LEU A 60 0.87 10.79 -6.29
CA LEU A 60 1.28 12.06 -5.69
C LEU A 60 1.11 12.03 -4.17
N ARG A 61 0.13 11.29 -3.65
CA ARG A 61 -0.08 11.09 -2.21
C ARG A 61 0.75 9.93 -1.69
N LYS A 62 0.19 8.71 -1.65
CA LYS A 62 0.87 7.55 -1.06
C LYS A 62 2.15 7.21 -1.82
N GLY A 63 2.23 7.50 -3.13
CA GLY A 63 3.46 7.38 -3.91
C GLY A 63 4.53 8.43 -3.62
N ALA A 64 4.20 9.57 -2.99
CA ALA A 64 5.14 10.66 -2.74
C ALA A 64 4.86 11.41 -1.41
N ALA A 65 3.95 12.39 -1.42
CA ALA A 65 3.82 13.36 -0.34
C ALA A 65 3.39 12.74 1.00
N LEU A 66 2.34 11.91 0.99
CA LEU A 66 1.85 11.25 2.21
C LEU A 66 2.92 10.30 2.77
N ASN A 67 3.58 9.54 1.91
CA ASN A 67 4.64 8.63 2.35
C ASN A 67 5.83 9.38 2.97
N ALA A 68 6.20 10.55 2.43
CA ALA A 68 7.23 11.39 3.02
C ALA A 68 6.84 11.87 4.43
N VAL A 69 5.59 12.29 4.62
CA VAL A 69 5.06 12.67 5.94
C VAL A 69 5.05 11.48 6.90
N GLN A 70 4.55 10.32 6.47
CA GLN A 70 4.52 9.10 7.29
C GLN A 70 5.92 8.64 7.70
N ILE A 71 6.92 8.75 6.82
CA ILE A 71 8.32 8.48 7.18
C ILE A 71 8.77 9.46 8.27
N ALA A 72 8.49 10.76 8.12
CA ALA A 72 8.83 11.75 9.13
C ALA A 72 8.14 11.46 10.48
N GLU A 73 6.87 11.09 10.48
CA GLU A 73 6.12 10.67 11.68
C GLU A 73 6.79 9.46 12.35
N VAL A 74 7.19 8.45 11.58
CA VAL A 74 7.91 7.27 12.11
C VAL A 74 9.25 7.69 12.74
N LEU A 75 10.01 8.57 12.09
CA LEU A 75 11.28 9.07 12.63
C LEU A 75 11.08 9.82 13.95
N ILE A 76 10.06 10.67 14.03
CA ILE A 76 9.71 11.40 15.26
C ILE A 76 9.29 10.42 16.36
N ASN A 77 8.38 9.49 16.06
CA ASN A 77 7.87 8.53 17.03
C ASN A 77 8.97 7.60 17.57
N ARG A 78 9.94 7.25 16.73
CA ARG A 78 11.12 6.46 17.12
C ARG A 78 12.24 7.31 17.73
N LYS A 79 12.07 8.62 17.86
CA LYS A 79 13.06 9.59 18.37
C LYS A 79 14.38 9.56 17.58
N LEU A 80 14.29 9.36 16.27
CA LEU A 80 15.44 9.29 15.35
C LEU A 80 15.79 10.65 14.72
N ILE A 81 15.05 11.72 15.05
CA ILE A 81 15.38 13.07 14.60
C ILE A 81 16.23 13.77 15.66
N THR A 82 17.48 14.07 15.31
CA THR A 82 18.39 14.91 16.10
C THR A 82 18.73 16.19 15.36
N SER A 83 19.00 17.28 16.08
CA SER A 83 19.44 18.52 15.42
C SER A 83 20.81 18.31 14.76
N ARG A 84 20.98 18.84 13.54
CA ARG A 84 22.25 18.75 12.79
C ARG A 84 23.46 19.27 13.57
N ARG A 85 23.28 20.27 14.44
CA ARG A 85 24.36 20.82 15.29
C ARG A 85 24.91 19.84 16.33
N LYS A 86 24.18 18.76 16.66
CA LYS A 86 24.63 17.74 17.60
C LYS A 86 25.30 16.53 16.92
N ALA A 87 25.25 16.44 15.60
CA ALA A 87 25.77 15.31 14.82
C ALA A 87 27.10 15.60 14.10
N ALA A 88 27.59 16.84 14.20
CA ALA A 88 28.92 17.29 13.75
C ALA A 88 29.76 17.63 14.98
#